data_AF-A0A356NFQ6-F1
#
_entry.id   AF-A0A356NFQ6-F1
#
_cell.length_a   1.000
_cell.length_b   1.000
_cell.length_c   1.000
_cell.angle_alpha   90.00
_cell.angle_beta   90.00
_cell.angle_gamma   90.00
#
_symmetry.space_group_name_H-M   'P 1'
#
loop_
_entity.id
_entity.type
_entity.pdbx_description
1 polymer ?
#
loop_
_entity_poly.entity_id
_entity_poly.type
_entity_poly.pdbx_seq_one_letter_code
_entity_poly.pdbx_strand_id
1 'polypeptide(L)' 'MTPGQPSSRLLASRRLRRASREDSLANLPSAELAKAYVTGEDVYLGQGRWWRWKRDGIPGWLAPFLQETGLLEA' A
#
# COMPACT_ATOMS: atom_id res chain seq x y z
N MET A 1 25.04 13.56 -24.48
CA MET A 1 24.24 12.46 -23.91
C MET A 1 23.87 12.82 -22.49
N THR A 2 22.59 13.03 -22.23
CA THR A 2 21.97 13.45 -20.96
C THR A 2 21.75 12.26 -20.02
N PRO A 3 21.66 12.49 -18.71
CA PRO A 3 20.61 11.84 -17.93
C PRO A 3 19.59 12.91 -17.53
N GLY A 4 18.41 12.84 -18.15
CA GLY A 4 17.28 13.70 -17.80
C GLY A 4 16.90 13.50 -16.34
N GLN A 5 16.88 14.59 -15.58
CA GLN A 5 16.32 14.62 -14.24
C GLN A 5 14.87 14.10 -14.31
N PRO A 6 14.50 13.02 -13.59
CA PRO A 6 13.12 12.62 -13.49
C PRO A 6 12.35 13.76 -12.82
N SER A 7 11.44 14.37 -13.59
CA SER A 7 10.75 15.60 -13.22
C SER A 7 10.11 15.45 -11.84
N SER A 8 10.48 16.34 -10.91
CA SER A 8 9.96 16.38 -9.53
C SER A 8 8.43 16.26 -9.42
N ARG A 9 7.70 16.75 -10.44
CA ARG A 9 6.24 16.57 -10.58
C ARG A 9 5.78 15.11 -10.67
N LEU A 10 6.52 14.24 -11.35
CA LEU A 10 6.18 12.80 -11.47
C LEU A 10 6.35 12.07 -10.13
N LEU A 11 7.37 12.46 -9.35
CA LEU A 11 7.57 11.94 -7.99
C LEU A 11 6.48 12.45 -7.04
N ALA A 12 6.14 13.73 -7.10
CA ALA A 12 5.07 14.32 -6.28
C ALA A 12 3.70 13.69 -6.57
N SER A 13 3.35 13.52 -7.85
CA SER A 13 2.08 12.89 -8.24
C SER A 13 2.02 11.39 -7.91
N ARG A 14 3.15 10.65 -7.98
CA ARG A 14 3.22 9.27 -7.45
C ARG A 14 3.02 9.21 -5.94
N ARG A 15 3.64 10.11 -5.18
CA ARG A 15 3.47 10.19 -3.71
C ARG A 15 2.02 10.49 -3.32
N LEU A 16 1.40 11.48 -3.97
CA LEU A 16 0.00 11.84 -3.72
C LEU A 16 -0.96 10.69 -4.05
N ARG A 17 -0.72 9.98 -5.17
CA ARG A 17 -1.49 8.81 -5.57
C ARG A 17 -1.33 7.64 -4.60
N ARG A 18 -0.14 7.47 -4.02
CA ARG A 18 0.11 6.45 -2.99
C ARG A 18 -0.64 6.79 -1.70
N ALA A 19 -0.53 8.03 -1.24
CA ALA A 19 -1.24 8.51 -0.04
C ALA A 19 -2.76 8.33 -0.15
N SER A 20 -3.36 8.67 -1.31
CA SER A 20 -4.79 8.47 -1.54
C SER A 20 -5.20 6.99 -1.56
N ARG A 21 -4.33 6.09 -2.02
CA ARG A 21 -4.59 4.64 -2.02
C ARG A 21 -4.42 4.03 -0.64
N GLU A 22 -3.42 4.49 0.12
CA GLU A 22 -3.23 4.10 1.53
C GLU A 22 -4.41 4.57 2.39
N ASP A 23 -4.96 5.76 2.14
CA ASP A 23 -6.17 6.27 2.78
C ASP A 23 -7.41 5.41 2.44
N SER A 24 -7.56 5.03 1.17
CA SER A 24 -8.63 4.11 0.75
C SER A 24 -8.50 2.73 1.43
N LEU A 25 -7.27 2.25 1.63
CA LEU A 25 -6.99 1.00 2.32
C LEU A 25 -7.28 1.12 3.84
N ALA A 26 -6.99 2.28 4.44
CA ALA A 26 -7.25 2.55 5.86
C ALA A 26 -8.74 2.59 6.21
N ASN A 27 -9.61 2.80 5.22
CA ASN A 27 -11.07 2.69 5.39
C ASN A 27 -11.57 1.23 5.49
N LEU A 28 -10.71 0.24 5.24
CA LEU A 28 -11.05 -1.18 5.34
C LEU A 28 -10.70 -1.73 6.73
N PRO A 29 -11.47 -2.70 7.25
CA PRO A 29 -11.22 -3.28 8.57
C PRO A 29 -9.86 -3.99 8.61
N SER A 30 -9.05 -3.66 9.62
CA SER A 30 -7.68 -4.19 9.79
C SER A 30 -7.60 -5.71 9.80
N ALA A 31 -8.62 -6.38 10.33
CA ALA A 31 -8.72 -7.85 10.33
C ALA A 31 -8.84 -8.44 8.92
N GLU A 32 -9.61 -7.80 8.02
CA GLU A 32 -9.68 -8.25 6.63
C GLU A 32 -8.40 -7.94 5.87
N LEU A 33 -7.77 -6.80 6.15
CA LEU A 33 -6.46 -6.47 5.58
C LEU A 33 -5.39 -7.48 5.98
N ALA A 34 -5.37 -7.88 7.26
CA ALA A 34 -4.49 -8.94 7.75
C ALA A 34 -4.75 -10.27 7.07
N LYS A 35 -6.01 -10.68 6.93
CA LYS A 35 -6.38 -11.91 6.21
C LYS A 35 -5.95 -11.84 4.74
N ALA A 36 -6.21 -10.74 4.06
CA ALA A 36 -5.81 -10.53 2.67
C ALA A 36 -4.27 -10.54 2.51
N TYR A 37 -3.55 -9.97 3.48
CA TYR A 37 -2.10 -10.00 3.50
C TYR A 37 -1.55 -11.43 3.63
N VAL A 38 -2.07 -12.20 4.58
CA VAL A 38 -1.67 -13.60 4.84
C VAL A 38 -1.96 -14.52 3.66
N THR A 39 -3.12 -14.34 3.04
CA THR A 39 -3.53 -15.09 1.84
C THR A 39 -2.83 -14.59 0.58
N GLY A 40 -2.23 -13.41 0.62
CA GLY A 40 -1.63 -12.75 -0.54
C GLY A 40 -2.66 -12.22 -1.55
N GLU A 41 -3.92 -12.07 -1.16
CA GLU A 41 -5.01 -11.59 -2.01
C GLU A 41 -4.92 -10.07 -2.26
N ASP A 42 -5.17 -9.66 -3.50
CA ASP A 42 -5.26 -8.25 -3.87
C ASP A 42 -6.51 -7.62 -3.21
N VAL A 43 -6.36 -6.46 -2.57
CA VAL A 43 -7.46 -5.78 -1.89
C VAL A 43 -8.12 -4.76 -2.82
N TYR A 44 -9.44 -4.84 -2.98
CA TYR A 44 -10.19 -3.87 -3.76
C TYR A 44 -10.40 -2.56 -2.99
N LEU A 45 -9.92 -1.44 -3.54
CA LEU A 45 -9.98 -0.11 -2.93
C LEU A 45 -11.15 0.74 -3.44
N GLY A 46 -12.03 0.17 -4.27
CA GLY A 46 -13.05 0.93 -4.97
C GLY A 46 -12.55 1.66 -6.22
N GLN A 47 -13.48 2.01 -7.11
CA GLN A 47 -13.21 2.75 -8.35
C GLN A 47 -12.23 2.02 -9.29
N GLY A 48 -12.30 0.69 -9.34
CA GLY A 48 -11.41 -0.13 -10.18
C GLY A 48 -9.96 -0.17 -9.69
N ARG A 49 -9.68 0.30 -8.47
CA ARG A 49 -8.34 0.33 -7.89
C ARG A 49 -8.15 -0.90 -6.99
N TRP A 50 -6.95 -1.47 -7.08
CA TRP A 50 -6.53 -2.64 -6.30
C TRP A 50 -5.25 -2.32 -5.57
N TRP A 51 -5.13 -2.77 -4.33
CA TRP A 51 -3.88 -2.82 -3.58
C TRP A 51 -3.25 -4.18 -3.77
N ARG A 52 -2.00 -4.19 -4.24
CA ARG A 52 -1.25 -5.43 -4.45
C ARG A 52 -0.10 -5.47 -3.48
N TRP A 53 -0.12 -6.37 -2.51
CA TRP A 53 0.92 -6.46 -1.48
C TRP A 53 2.33 -6.58 -2.08
N LYS A 54 2.49 -7.41 -3.12
CA LYS A 54 3.78 -7.60 -3.81
C LYS A 54 4.30 -6.37 -4.56
N ARG A 55 3.43 -5.43 -4.95
CA ARG A 55 3.81 -4.25 -5.76
C ARG A 55 3.84 -2.97 -4.94
N ASP A 56 2.83 -2.78 -4.12
CA ASP A 56 2.58 -1.55 -3.35
C ASP A 56 3.24 -1.62 -1.95
N GLY A 57 3.54 -2.84 -1.50
CA GLY A 57 4.13 -3.12 -0.19
C GLY A 57 3.11 -3.04 0.92
N ILE A 58 3.61 -3.07 2.15
CA ILE A 58 2.82 -2.90 3.35
C ILE A 58 2.87 -1.42 3.73
N PRO A 59 1.71 -0.77 3.93
CA PRO A 59 1.67 0.60 4.45
C PRO A 59 2.36 0.69 5.82
N GLY A 60 3.06 1.80 6.07
CA GLY A 60 3.78 1.98 7.33
C GLY A 60 2.90 1.97 8.57
N TRP A 61 1.64 2.39 8.44
CA TRP A 61 0.66 2.35 9.54
C TRP A 61 0.09 0.95 9.80
N LEU A 62 0.10 0.05 8.80
CA LEU A 62 -0.41 -1.32 8.91
C LEU A 62 0.68 -2.29 9.39
N ALA A 63 1.94 -1.99 9.08
CA ALA A 63 3.10 -2.78 9.51
C ALA A 63 3.12 -3.12 11.02
N PRO A 64 2.96 -2.16 11.97
CA PRO A 64 2.97 -2.49 13.39
C PRO A 64 1.82 -3.43 13.78
N PHE A 65 0.62 -3.26 13.21
CA PHE A 65 -0.50 -4.17 13.47
C PHE A 65 -0.23 -5.60 12.97
N LEU A 66 0.41 -5.74 11.81
CA LEU A 66 0.82 -7.06 11.30
C LEU A 66 1.92 -7.70 12.16
N GLN A 67 2.83 -6.90 12.72
CA GLN A 67 3.84 -7.39 13.67
C GLN A 67 3.20 -7.85 14.99
N GLU A 68 2.30 -7.04 15.57
CA GLU A 68 1.60 -7.38 16.82
C GLU A 68 0.75 -8.65 16.69
N THR A 69 0.20 -8.90 15.49
CA THR A 69 -0.57 -10.11 15.19
C THR A 69 0.31 -11.32 14.85
N GLY A 70 1.64 -11.16 14.80
CA GLY A 70 2.59 -12.21 14.43
C GLY A 70 2.58 -12.59 12.95
N LEU A 71 1.97 -11.76 12.10
CA LEU A 71 1.87 -11.95 10.65
C LEU A 71 3.07 -11.40 9.90
N LEU A 72 3.85 -10.53 10.55
CA LEU A 72 5.13 -10.03 10.07
C LEU A 72 6.21 -10.48 11.05
N GLU A 73 7.23 -11.19 10.58
CA GLU A 73 8.47 -11.33 11.36
C GLU A 73 9.18 -9.96 11.38
N ALA A 74 9.55 -9.54 12.59
CA ALA A 74 10.22 -8.26 12.87
C ALA A 74 11.67 -8.24 12.35
#